data_AF-A0A3D2RMX6-F1
#
_entry.id   AF-A0A3D2RMX6-F1
#
_cell.length_a   1.000
_cell.length_b   1.000
_cell.length_c   1.000
_cell.angle_alpha   90.00
_cell.angle_beta   90.00
_cell.angle_gamma   90.00
#
_symmetry.space_group_name_H-M   'P 1'
#
loop_
_entity.id
_entity.type
_entity.pdbx_description
1 polymer ?
#
loop_
_entity_poly.entity_id
_entity_poly.type
_entity_poly.pdbx_seq_one_letter_code
_entity_poly.pdbx_strand_id
1 'polypeptide(L)'
;MDKVLTVNFAEPETVMMNLIMDGRGDPYGVSPVTEKDGHTKSRHLVPFVASVQNQAEVLAVFSAGPETWAPLIEPRGNQAPNPLQTTGLSFDASGMPTRLLSHLVLPLSASLWFGEEQIPIPSEPTSILVPDEKLILVEVGETLVAIRTLYAARVDGDRAKLELVVDKTGLEHGATRLTWTHADTEPNGRGTLAIWIRVAEADDRETLREDDNFTSEVTVEDETIDVCVEAANGGMRIVANLEKGDRIQLEGSDPTLEGAVLSVNGKDIGKEIWS
;
A
#
# COMPACT_ATOMS: atom_id res chain seq x y z
N MET A 1 0.37 -6.68 11.03
CA MET A 1 1.19 -5.49 10.74
C MET A 1 0.30 -4.62 9.89
N ASP A 2 -0.12 -3.48 10.43
CA ASP A 2 -1.24 -2.72 9.86
C ASP A 2 -0.79 -1.71 8.78
N LYS A 3 0.53 -1.47 8.71
CA LYS A 3 1.21 -0.64 7.71
C LYS A 3 2.07 -1.54 6.85
N VAL A 4 1.89 -1.45 5.54
CA VAL A 4 2.42 -2.44 4.60
C VAL A 4 3.68 -1.93 3.89
N LEU A 5 3.79 -0.61 3.72
CA LEU A 5 4.98 0.11 3.29
C LEU A 5 5.06 1.45 4.04
N THR A 6 6.25 1.86 4.45
CA THR A 6 6.47 3.15 5.12
C THR A 6 7.67 3.86 4.51
N VAL A 7 7.50 5.13 4.14
CA VAL A 7 8.60 6.05 3.80
C VAL A 7 8.72 7.09 4.91
N ASN A 8 9.91 7.18 5.49
CA ASN A 8 10.25 8.15 6.52
C ASN A 8 10.89 9.38 5.87
N PHE A 9 10.35 10.55 6.16
CA PHE A 9 10.97 11.81 5.79
C PHE A 9 11.95 12.25 6.88
N ALA A 10 12.96 13.03 6.53
CA ALA A 10 14.02 13.44 7.46
C ALA A 10 13.53 14.30 8.64
N GLU A 11 12.29 14.79 8.59
CA GLU A 11 11.69 15.65 9.62
C GLU A 11 10.90 14.83 10.67
N PRO A 12 11.23 14.95 11.97
CA PRO A 12 10.71 14.08 13.03
C PRO A 12 9.22 14.26 13.36
N GLU A 13 8.58 15.36 12.94
CA GLU A 13 7.16 15.64 13.18
C GLU A 13 6.29 15.45 11.91
N THR A 14 6.89 15.00 10.82
CA THR A 14 6.21 14.88 9.53
C THR A 14 5.47 13.56 9.42
N VAL A 15 4.23 13.61 8.91
CA VAL A 15 3.43 12.42 8.63
C VAL A 15 4.24 11.47 7.76
N MET A 16 4.50 10.26 8.25
CA MET A 16 5.16 9.25 7.42
C MET A 16 4.23 8.84 6.27
N MET A 17 4.79 8.63 5.09
CA MET A 17 4.01 8.08 3.99
C MET A 17 3.79 6.59 4.25
N ASN A 18 2.52 6.15 4.27
CA ASN A 18 2.17 4.78 4.62
C ASN A 18 1.19 4.18 3.61
N LEU A 19 1.52 2.98 3.10
CA LEU A 19 0.59 2.17 2.32
C LEU A 19 -0.22 1.25 3.23
N ILE A 20 -1.54 1.29 3.06
CA ILE A 20 -2.51 0.56 3.87
C ILE A 20 -3.60 0.01 2.94
N MET A 21 -3.95 -1.28 3.06
CA MET A 21 -5.20 -1.78 2.49
C MET A 21 -6.30 -1.71 3.54
N ASP A 22 -7.43 -1.10 3.20
CA ASP A 22 -8.54 -0.82 4.11
C ASP A 22 -9.85 -1.40 3.59
N GLY A 23 -10.63 -1.96 4.53
CA GLY A 23 -11.95 -2.52 4.26
C GLY A 23 -13.09 -1.78 4.96
N ARG A 24 -12.79 -0.73 5.75
CA ARG A 24 -13.75 -0.10 6.68
C ARG A 24 -14.08 1.35 6.34
N GLY A 25 -13.34 1.97 5.44
CA GLY A 25 -13.39 3.42 5.23
C GLY A 25 -12.78 4.19 6.40
N ASP A 26 -11.81 3.60 7.11
CA ASP A 26 -11.11 4.22 8.25
C ASP A 26 -9.60 4.30 7.99
N PRO A 27 -9.14 5.01 6.94
CA PRO A 27 -7.76 4.99 6.47
C PRO A 27 -6.73 5.53 7.48
N TYR A 28 -7.18 6.33 8.45
CA TYR A 28 -6.33 6.92 9.50
C TYR A 28 -6.45 6.18 10.84
N GLY A 29 -7.30 5.15 10.93
CA GLY A 29 -7.49 4.37 12.14
C GLY A 29 -8.12 5.13 13.30
N VAL A 30 -8.87 6.21 13.02
CA VAL A 30 -9.49 7.08 14.05
C VAL A 30 -10.78 6.49 14.62
N SER A 31 -11.28 5.39 14.05
CA SER A 31 -12.42 4.63 14.54
C SER A 31 -11.97 3.27 15.08
N PRO A 32 -11.19 3.24 16.18
CA PRO A 32 -10.62 2.00 16.67
C PRO A 32 -11.69 1.13 17.34
N VAL A 33 -11.47 -0.19 17.34
CA VAL A 33 -12.40 -1.14 17.95
C VAL A 33 -11.86 -1.59 19.31
N THR A 34 -12.73 -1.57 20.31
CA THR A 34 -12.43 -2.07 21.66
C THR A 34 -12.62 -3.59 21.71
N GLU A 35 -11.56 -4.31 22.02
CA GLU A 35 -11.53 -5.76 22.21
C GLU A 35 -12.13 -6.16 23.58
N LYS A 36 -12.44 -7.44 23.75
CA LYS A 36 -13.03 -7.98 25.00
C LYS A 36 -12.13 -7.82 26.23
N ASP A 37 -10.82 -7.70 26.01
CA ASP A 37 -9.81 -7.42 27.03
C ASP A 37 -9.68 -5.91 27.35
N GLY A 38 -10.49 -5.07 26.70
CA GLY A 38 -10.51 -3.62 26.90
C GLY A 38 -9.47 -2.86 26.07
N HIS A 39 -8.65 -3.54 25.26
CA HIS A 39 -7.68 -2.89 24.40
C HIS A 39 -8.33 -2.37 23.12
N THR A 40 -8.03 -1.12 22.77
CA THR A 40 -8.59 -0.44 21.60
C THR A 40 -7.54 -0.44 20.49
N LYS A 41 -7.87 -0.98 19.32
CA LYS A 41 -6.95 -1.05 18.16
C LYS A 41 -7.62 -0.53 16.89
N SER A 42 -6.87 0.26 16.11
CA SER A 42 -7.18 0.51 14.70
C SER A 42 -7.02 -0.80 13.94
N ARG A 43 -7.92 -1.11 12.99
CA ARG A 43 -7.91 -2.38 12.26
C ARG A 43 -8.00 -2.11 10.77
N HIS A 44 -6.89 -2.35 10.08
CA HIS A 44 -6.77 -2.39 8.63
C HIS A 44 -6.66 -3.84 8.15
N LEU A 45 -6.74 -4.07 6.84
CA LEU A 45 -6.52 -5.39 6.27
C LEU A 45 -5.05 -5.80 6.42
N VAL A 46 -4.81 -7.10 6.51
CA VAL A 46 -3.47 -7.68 6.38
C VAL A 46 -3.39 -8.33 5.00
N PRO A 47 -2.96 -7.58 3.97
CA PRO A 47 -2.92 -8.12 2.62
C PRO A 47 -1.77 -9.11 2.43
N PHE A 48 -1.84 -9.89 1.36
CA PHE A 48 -0.66 -10.48 0.76
C PHE A 48 0.31 -9.36 0.34
N VAL A 49 1.61 -9.58 0.56
CA VAL A 49 2.68 -8.64 0.22
C VAL A 49 3.86 -9.37 -0.40
N ALA A 50 4.27 -8.97 -1.59
CA ALA A 50 5.56 -9.32 -2.16
C ALA A 50 6.29 -8.02 -2.50
N SER A 51 7.59 -7.94 -2.21
CA SER A 51 8.38 -6.80 -2.67
C SER A 51 9.83 -7.19 -2.89
N VAL A 52 10.49 -6.37 -3.70
CA VAL A 52 11.92 -6.34 -3.96
C VAL A 52 12.38 -4.90 -3.75
N GLN A 53 13.56 -4.71 -3.18
CA GLN A 53 14.17 -3.40 -3.04
C GLN A 53 15.59 -3.41 -3.59
N ASN A 54 15.92 -2.46 -4.43
CA ASN A 54 17.26 -2.21 -4.95
C ASN A 54 17.64 -0.76 -4.66
N GLN A 55 18.56 -0.57 -3.70
CA GLN A 55 18.92 0.76 -3.19
C GLN A 55 17.69 1.60 -2.80
N ALA A 56 17.45 2.71 -3.49
CA ALA A 56 16.34 3.63 -3.25
C ALA A 56 15.06 3.27 -4.01
N GLU A 57 15.05 2.17 -4.78
CA GLU A 57 13.92 1.70 -5.57
C GLU A 57 13.24 0.50 -4.90
N VAL A 58 11.91 0.49 -4.89
CA VAL A 58 11.07 -0.60 -4.37
C VAL A 58 10.06 -0.98 -5.44
N LEU A 59 10.01 -2.27 -5.77
CA LEU A 59 8.89 -2.88 -6.48
C LEU A 59 8.04 -3.64 -5.46
N ALA A 60 6.73 -3.37 -5.41
CA ALA A 60 5.84 -4.03 -4.45
C ALA A 60 4.50 -4.43 -5.05
N VAL A 61 4.01 -5.59 -4.64
CA VAL A 61 2.69 -6.14 -4.94
C VAL A 61 1.93 -6.35 -3.64
N PHE A 62 0.71 -5.81 -3.59
CA PHE A 62 -0.25 -5.95 -2.51
C PHE A 62 -1.52 -6.58 -3.05
N SER A 63 -2.08 -7.54 -2.33
CA SER A 63 -3.35 -8.16 -2.72
C SER A 63 -4.19 -8.54 -1.53
N ALA A 64 -5.50 -8.30 -1.63
CA ALA A 64 -6.45 -8.69 -0.62
C ALA A 64 -7.69 -9.28 -1.30
N GLY A 65 -7.97 -10.56 -1.01
CA GLY A 65 -9.18 -11.27 -1.39
C GLY A 65 -9.91 -11.84 -0.17
N PRO A 66 -10.95 -12.66 -0.40
CA PRO A 66 -11.72 -13.30 0.67
C PRO A 66 -10.87 -13.96 1.74
N GLU A 67 -9.73 -14.55 1.40
CA GLU A 67 -8.79 -15.14 2.37
C GLU A 67 -8.18 -14.15 3.38
N THR A 68 -8.16 -12.85 3.05
CA THR A 68 -7.60 -11.80 3.92
C THR A 68 -8.60 -11.24 4.93
N TRP A 69 -9.90 -11.47 4.74
CA TRP A 69 -10.96 -11.03 5.65
C TRP A 69 -11.91 -12.14 6.10
N ALA A 70 -11.87 -13.31 5.49
CA ALA A 70 -12.55 -14.49 5.98
C ALA A 70 -11.96 -14.85 7.35
N PRO A 71 -12.80 -15.16 8.36
CA PRO A 71 -12.28 -15.67 9.61
C PRO A 71 -11.54 -16.98 9.30
N LEU A 72 -10.28 -17.10 9.73
CA LEU A 72 -9.47 -18.32 9.69
C LEU A 72 -10.14 -19.42 10.53
N ILE A 73 -11.30 -19.94 10.14
CA ILE A 73 -12.01 -20.97 10.88
C ILE A 73 -11.60 -22.31 10.31
N GLU A 74 -10.59 -22.95 10.91
CA GLU A 74 -10.77 -24.38 11.15
C GLU A 74 -11.67 -24.54 12.39
N PRO A 75 -12.79 -25.27 12.30
CA PRO A 75 -13.60 -25.57 13.46
C PRO A 75 -12.83 -26.54 14.38
N ARG A 76 -12.58 -26.16 15.64
CA ARG A 76 -12.36 -27.18 16.70
C ARG A 76 -13.69 -27.88 16.92
N GLY A 77 -13.72 -29.20 16.70
CA GLY A 77 -14.90 -30.02 16.89
C GLY A 77 -15.54 -29.82 18.28
N ASN A 78 -16.88 -29.81 18.28
CA ASN A 78 -17.82 -29.78 19.41
C ASN A 78 -18.02 -28.47 20.20
N GLN A 79 -17.69 -27.31 19.64
CA GLN A 79 -18.28 -26.04 20.09
C GLN A 79 -18.99 -25.33 18.94
N ALA A 80 -20.11 -24.66 19.23
CA ALA A 80 -20.75 -23.78 18.25
C ALA A 80 -19.74 -22.73 17.78
N PRO A 81 -19.54 -22.54 16.47
CA PRO A 81 -18.53 -21.61 15.96
C PRO A 81 -18.82 -20.19 16.47
N ASN A 82 -17.81 -19.57 17.09
CA ASN A 82 -17.86 -18.17 17.53
C ASN A 82 -17.08 -17.32 16.51
N PRO A 83 -17.75 -16.48 15.70
CA PRO A 83 -17.17 -15.87 14.49
C PRO A 83 -16.11 -14.77 14.74
N LEU A 84 -15.68 -14.56 15.99
CA LEU A 84 -14.82 -13.44 16.37
C LEU A 84 -13.35 -13.81 16.63
N GLN A 85 -12.93 -15.06 16.44
CA GLN A 85 -11.74 -15.56 17.14
C GLN A 85 -10.50 -15.95 16.33
N THR A 86 -10.41 -15.71 15.02
CA THR A 86 -9.22 -16.23 14.30
C THR A 86 -8.48 -15.27 13.37
N THR A 87 -8.92 -14.03 13.16
CA THR A 87 -8.11 -13.04 12.40
C THR A 87 -7.93 -11.69 13.08
N GLY A 88 -8.51 -11.44 14.26
CA GLY A 88 -8.40 -10.11 14.86
C GLY A 88 -8.94 -9.00 13.95
N LEU A 89 -9.83 -9.34 13.03
CA LEU A 89 -10.59 -8.42 12.20
C LEU A 89 -12.00 -8.37 12.75
N SER A 90 -12.35 -7.26 13.38
CA SER A 90 -13.74 -6.98 13.76
C SER A 90 -14.17 -5.91 12.78
N PHE A 91 -14.60 -6.36 11.63
CA PHE A 91 -15.61 -5.62 10.89
C PHE A 91 -16.89 -5.59 11.76
N ASP A 92 -17.96 -4.97 11.26
CA ASP A 92 -19.23 -4.89 12.00
C ASP A 92 -19.78 -6.28 12.42
N ALA A 93 -21.02 -6.34 12.92
CA ALA A 93 -21.63 -7.60 13.36
C ALA A 93 -21.62 -8.75 12.31
N SER A 94 -21.30 -8.46 11.03
CA SER A 94 -21.13 -9.44 9.95
C SER A 94 -19.70 -9.97 9.77
N GLY A 95 -18.68 -9.27 10.26
CA GLY A 95 -17.28 -9.67 10.06
C GLY A 95 -16.74 -9.43 8.63
N MET A 96 -17.46 -8.70 7.77
CA MET A 96 -17.07 -8.46 6.37
C MET A 96 -16.62 -7.01 6.09
N PRO A 97 -15.64 -6.78 5.19
CA PRO A 97 -15.31 -5.45 4.71
C PRO A 97 -16.49 -4.82 3.96
N THR A 98 -16.67 -3.51 4.09
CA THR A 98 -17.74 -2.76 3.41
C THR A 98 -17.30 -2.16 2.08
N ARG A 99 -16.00 -2.23 1.80
CA ARG A 99 -15.29 -1.71 0.63
C ARG A 99 -13.92 -2.37 0.57
N LEU A 100 -13.17 -2.14 -0.51
CA LEU A 100 -11.78 -2.53 -0.60
C LEU A 100 -10.96 -1.43 -1.25
N LEU A 101 -10.07 -0.82 -0.48
CA LEU A 101 -9.29 0.34 -0.89
C LEU A 101 -7.81 0.12 -0.57
N SER A 102 -6.92 0.66 -1.40
CA SER A 102 -5.51 0.87 -1.03
C SER A 102 -5.27 2.35 -0.85
N HIS A 103 -4.67 2.74 0.26
CA HIS A 103 -4.33 4.12 0.58
C HIS A 103 -2.84 4.27 0.67
N LEU A 104 -2.32 5.34 0.08
CA LEU A 104 -1.01 5.89 0.39
C LEU A 104 -1.22 7.23 1.09
N VAL A 105 -1.07 7.25 2.41
CA VAL A 105 -1.18 8.47 3.22
C VAL A 105 0.03 9.36 2.99
N LEU A 106 -0.17 10.66 2.90
CA LEU A 106 0.84 11.68 2.59
C LEU A 106 0.72 12.85 3.57
N PRO A 107 1.82 13.57 3.89
CA PRO A 107 1.73 14.86 4.56
C PRO A 107 0.90 15.87 3.77
N LEU A 108 0.11 16.68 4.47
CA LEU A 108 -0.57 17.83 3.85
C LEU A 108 0.42 18.92 3.40
N SER A 109 1.64 18.92 3.95
CA SER A 109 2.74 19.80 3.53
C SER A 109 3.41 19.37 2.23
N ALA A 110 3.07 18.19 1.68
CA ALA A 110 3.71 17.67 0.49
C ALA A 110 3.40 18.53 -0.75
N SER A 111 4.38 18.71 -1.61
CA SER A 111 4.14 19.15 -2.99
C SER A 111 3.92 17.94 -3.87
N LEU A 112 2.92 18.00 -4.75
CA LEU A 112 2.51 16.88 -5.61
C LEU A 112 2.62 17.25 -7.08
N TRP A 113 3.06 16.30 -7.90
CA TRP A 113 2.97 16.40 -9.36
C TRP A 113 2.38 15.14 -9.96
N PHE A 114 1.54 15.30 -10.99
CA PHE A 114 1.08 14.22 -11.86
C PHE A 114 1.70 14.40 -13.24
N GLY A 115 2.80 13.68 -13.49
CA GLY A 115 3.72 13.94 -14.60
C GLY A 115 4.39 15.31 -14.42
N GLU A 116 4.23 16.17 -15.43
CA GLU A 116 4.80 17.53 -15.42
C GLU A 116 4.00 18.53 -14.57
N GLU A 117 2.72 18.27 -14.35
CA GLU A 117 1.79 19.22 -13.75
C GLU A 117 1.85 19.17 -12.22
N GLN A 118 2.14 20.32 -11.59
CA GLN A 118 2.03 20.45 -10.14
C GLN A 118 0.57 20.56 -9.72
N ILE A 119 0.20 19.76 -8.72
CA ILE A 119 -1.17 19.65 -8.22
C ILE A 119 -1.20 20.26 -6.82
N PRO A 120 -1.89 21.40 -6.63
CA PRO A 120 -2.05 21.97 -5.30
C PRO A 120 -2.96 21.07 -4.47
N ILE A 121 -2.58 20.80 -3.22
CA ILE A 121 -3.45 20.09 -2.29
C ILE A 121 -4.61 21.02 -1.89
N PRO A 122 -5.88 20.64 -2.13
CA PRO A 122 -7.03 21.43 -1.74
C PRO A 122 -7.11 21.69 -0.23
N SER A 123 -7.59 22.87 0.15
CA SER A 123 -7.84 23.23 1.56
C SER A 123 -9.20 22.74 2.09
N GLU A 124 -10.05 22.22 1.21
CA GLU A 124 -11.38 21.72 1.54
C GLU A 124 -11.54 20.26 1.07
N PRO A 125 -12.42 19.46 1.72
CA PRO A 125 -12.63 18.07 1.35
C PRO A 125 -13.05 17.92 -0.12
N THR A 126 -12.29 17.14 -0.88
CA THR A 126 -12.53 16.87 -2.30
C THR A 126 -11.74 15.65 -2.78
N SER A 127 -11.99 15.23 -4.01
CA SER A 127 -11.23 14.17 -4.67
C SER A 127 -10.86 14.60 -6.08
N ILE A 128 -9.59 14.39 -6.45
CA ILE A 128 -9.03 14.72 -7.76
C ILE A 128 -8.58 13.42 -8.41
N LEU A 129 -9.15 13.11 -9.57
CA LEU A 129 -8.74 11.94 -10.35
C LEU A 129 -7.27 12.09 -10.79
N VAL A 130 -6.47 11.07 -10.52
CA VAL A 130 -5.10 10.97 -11.04
C VAL A 130 -5.16 10.26 -12.39
N PRO A 131 -4.72 10.89 -13.49
CA PRO A 131 -4.72 10.24 -14.78
C PRO A 131 -3.87 8.96 -14.77
N ASP A 132 -4.34 7.95 -15.51
CA ASP A 132 -3.62 6.69 -15.65
C ASP A 132 -2.20 6.88 -16.20
N GLU A 133 -1.30 5.98 -15.81
CA GLU A 133 0.10 5.88 -16.27
C GLU A 133 1.02 7.05 -15.91
N LYS A 134 0.51 8.12 -15.30
CA LYS A 134 1.35 9.24 -14.85
C LYS A 134 2.22 8.83 -13.67
N LEU A 135 3.50 9.22 -13.75
CA LEU A 135 4.38 9.31 -12.59
C LEU A 135 3.81 10.30 -11.59
N ILE A 136 3.79 9.90 -10.32
CA ILE A 136 3.41 10.78 -9.23
C ILE A 136 4.68 11.13 -8.47
N LEU A 137 4.94 12.42 -8.33
CA LEU A 137 6.03 12.92 -7.50
C LEU A 137 5.46 13.50 -6.22
N VAL A 138 6.04 13.12 -5.09
CA VAL A 138 5.72 13.62 -3.75
C VAL A 138 6.98 14.19 -3.14
N GLU A 139 6.99 15.49 -2.88
CA GLU A 139 8.12 16.19 -2.29
C GLU A 139 7.78 16.71 -0.90
N VAL A 140 8.67 16.47 0.04
CA VAL A 140 8.54 16.90 1.44
C VAL A 140 9.93 17.31 1.93
N GLY A 141 10.12 18.62 2.15
CA GLY A 141 11.44 19.16 2.46
C GLY A 141 12.43 18.88 1.32
N GLU A 142 13.55 18.25 1.64
CA GLU A 142 14.59 17.87 0.67
C GLU A 142 14.39 16.45 0.11
N THR A 143 13.34 15.74 0.51
CA THR A 143 13.06 14.37 0.06
C THR A 143 12.02 14.35 -1.05
N LEU A 144 12.32 13.60 -2.12
CA LEU A 144 11.43 13.37 -3.24
C LEU A 144 11.13 11.88 -3.37
N VAL A 145 9.86 11.56 -3.61
CA VAL A 145 9.37 10.20 -3.81
C VAL A 145 8.64 10.12 -5.13
N ALA A 146 9.14 9.30 -6.03
CA ALA A 146 8.52 8.96 -7.30
C ALA A 146 7.67 7.69 -7.13
N ILE A 147 6.45 7.68 -7.66
CA ILE A 147 5.50 6.56 -7.52
C ILE A 147 4.86 6.30 -8.88
N ARG A 148 4.92 5.05 -9.34
CA ARG A 148 4.25 4.58 -10.55
C ARG A 148 3.31 3.42 -10.25
N THR A 149 2.07 3.51 -10.71
CA THR A 149 1.13 2.39 -10.66
C THR A 149 1.37 1.48 -11.85
N LEU A 150 1.87 0.27 -11.61
CA LEU A 150 2.14 -0.72 -12.65
C LEU A 150 0.88 -1.55 -12.95
N TYR A 151 0.15 -1.92 -11.90
CA TYR A 151 -1.08 -2.68 -11.99
C TYR A 151 -2.02 -2.30 -10.85
N ALA A 152 -3.31 -2.15 -11.13
CA ALA A 152 -4.30 -1.92 -10.11
C ALA A 152 -5.63 -2.51 -10.56
N ALA A 153 -6.06 -3.60 -9.96
CA ALA A 153 -7.28 -4.31 -10.34
C ALA A 153 -8.35 -4.22 -9.26
N ARG A 154 -9.58 -3.99 -9.72
CA ARG A 154 -10.80 -4.10 -8.93
C ARG A 154 -11.25 -5.56 -8.84
N VAL A 155 -12.18 -5.80 -7.93
CA VAL A 155 -12.78 -7.13 -7.71
C VAL A 155 -13.59 -7.63 -8.92
N ASP A 156 -14.01 -6.73 -9.81
CA ASP A 156 -14.76 -7.01 -11.03
C ASP A 156 -13.84 -7.20 -12.27
N GLY A 157 -12.52 -7.10 -12.10
CA GLY A 157 -11.53 -7.22 -13.17
C GLY A 157 -11.22 -5.90 -13.90
N ASP A 158 -11.95 -4.83 -13.63
CA ASP A 158 -11.64 -3.50 -14.18
C ASP A 158 -10.41 -2.90 -13.48
N ARG A 159 -9.81 -1.87 -14.10
CA ARG A 159 -8.72 -1.11 -13.47
C ARG A 159 -9.25 -0.30 -12.28
N ALA A 160 -8.55 -0.35 -11.15
CA ALA A 160 -8.87 0.49 -10.00
C ALA A 160 -8.53 1.95 -10.27
N LYS A 161 -9.48 2.84 -9.97
CA LYS A 161 -9.29 4.29 -10.11
C LYS A 161 -8.37 4.80 -9.02
N LEU A 162 -7.47 5.72 -9.38
CA LEU A 162 -6.59 6.41 -8.46
C LEU A 162 -7.04 7.86 -8.27
N GLU A 163 -7.23 8.27 -7.02
CA GLU A 163 -7.64 9.63 -6.66
C GLU A 163 -6.75 10.20 -5.56
N LEU A 164 -6.40 11.49 -5.67
CA LEU A 164 -5.96 12.29 -4.52
C LEU A 164 -7.20 12.68 -3.72
N VAL A 165 -7.29 12.17 -2.50
CA VAL A 165 -8.41 12.39 -1.59
C VAL A 165 -7.96 13.31 -0.46
N VAL A 166 -8.58 14.48 -0.41
CA VAL A 166 -8.56 15.36 0.76
C VAL A 166 -9.87 15.15 1.49
N ASP A 167 -9.82 14.62 2.70
CA ASP A 167 -11.00 14.46 3.55
C ASP A 167 -10.82 15.23 4.85
N LYS A 168 -11.94 15.42 5.56
CA LYS A 168 -11.96 16.23 6.79
C LYS A 168 -10.98 15.69 7.84
N THR A 169 -10.98 14.37 8.05
CA THR A 169 -10.08 13.72 9.02
C THR A 169 -8.62 13.94 8.66
N GLY A 170 -8.25 13.79 7.39
CA GLY A 170 -6.90 14.08 6.92
C GLY A 170 -6.49 15.52 7.21
N LEU A 171 -7.32 16.50 6.84
CA LEU A 171 -7.05 17.92 7.11
C LEU A 171 -6.84 18.21 8.60
N GLU A 172 -7.67 17.64 9.48
CA GLU A 172 -7.56 17.80 10.94
C GLU A 172 -6.26 17.21 11.52
N HIS A 173 -5.67 16.25 10.82
CA HIS A 173 -4.46 15.54 11.23
C HIS A 173 -3.23 15.84 10.35
N GLY A 174 -3.29 16.88 9.49
CA GLY A 174 -2.17 17.27 8.64
C GLY A 174 -1.80 16.23 7.57
N ALA A 175 -2.78 15.46 7.08
CA ALA A 175 -2.61 14.41 6.10
C ALA A 175 -3.55 14.54 4.89
N THR A 176 -3.13 13.97 3.77
CA THR A 176 -3.97 13.65 2.60
C THR A 176 -3.62 12.23 2.15
N ARG A 177 -4.24 11.72 1.08
CA ARG A 177 -3.95 10.36 0.61
C ARG A 177 -4.20 10.19 -0.88
N LEU A 178 -3.39 9.36 -1.51
CA LEU A 178 -3.73 8.72 -2.78
C LEU A 178 -4.55 7.46 -2.46
N THR A 179 -5.64 7.23 -3.19
CA THR A 179 -6.52 6.08 -2.98
C THR A 179 -6.77 5.35 -4.28
N TRP A 180 -6.44 4.05 -4.29
CA TRP A 180 -6.91 3.11 -5.31
C TRP A 180 -8.18 2.43 -4.82
N THR A 181 -9.24 2.50 -5.61
CA THR A 181 -10.54 1.93 -5.25
C THR A 181 -10.77 0.59 -5.96
N HIS A 182 -10.58 -0.51 -5.23
CA HIS A 182 -10.75 -1.88 -5.72
C HIS A 182 -12.20 -2.36 -5.64
N ALA A 183 -12.94 -1.91 -4.62
CA ALA A 183 -14.38 -2.09 -4.49
C ALA A 183 -14.99 -0.95 -3.68
N ASP A 184 -16.05 -0.33 -4.20
CA ASP A 184 -16.79 0.76 -3.55
C ASP A 184 -17.81 0.26 -2.51
N THR A 185 -18.12 -1.03 -2.58
CA THR A 185 -19.07 -1.75 -1.75
C THR A 185 -18.43 -3.03 -1.20
N GLU A 186 -19.19 -3.81 -0.42
CA GLU A 186 -18.74 -5.11 0.09
C GLU A 186 -18.09 -5.94 -1.03
N PRO A 187 -16.77 -6.25 -0.93
CA PRO A 187 -16.04 -6.91 -1.99
C PRO A 187 -16.42 -8.40 -2.04
N ASN A 188 -16.63 -8.91 -3.25
CA ASN A 188 -16.91 -10.32 -3.54
C ASN A 188 -15.72 -11.04 -4.22
N GLY A 189 -14.57 -10.39 -4.27
CA GLY A 189 -13.39 -10.85 -5.00
C GLY A 189 -12.12 -10.18 -4.51
N ARG A 190 -11.05 -10.28 -5.30
CA ARG A 190 -9.70 -9.81 -4.97
C ARG A 190 -9.43 -8.43 -5.53
N GLY A 191 -8.87 -7.55 -4.70
CA GLY A 191 -8.21 -6.31 -5.16
C GLY A 191 -6.70 -6.50 -5.12
N THR A 192 -6.02 -6.03 -6.17
CA THR A 192 -4.55 -6.15 -6.29
C THR A 192 -3.95 -4.84 -6.76
N LEU A 193 -2.80 -4.47 -6.19
CA LEU A 193 -2.03 -3.29 -6.51
C LEU A 193 -0.56 -3.67 -6.69
N ALA A 194 0.05 -3.32 -7.82
CA ALA A 194 1.49 -3.34 -8.01
C ALA A 194 1.99 -1.92 -8.26
N ILE A 195 2.98 -1.49 -7.49
CA ILE A 195 3.58 -0.17 -7.58
C ILE A 195 5.10 -0.26 -7.60
N TRP A 196 5.70 0.70 -8.27
CA TRP A 196 7.11 1.02 -8.16
C TRP A 196 7.27 2.35 -7.43
N ILE A 197 8.22 2.43 -6.51
CA ILE A 197 8.57 3.64 -5.77
C ILE A 197 10.07 3.87 -5.88
N ARG A 198 10.50 5.12 -6.04
CA ARG A 198 11.89 5.54 -5.88
C ARG A 198 12.01 6.76 -4.98
N VAL A 199 12.98 6.74 -4.08
CA VAL A 199 13.33 7.90 -3.25
C VAL A 199 14.56 8.60 -3.83
N ALA A 200 14.56 9.92 -3.84
CA ALA A 200 15.69 10.76 -4.24
C ALA A 200 15.69 12.09 -3.47
N GLU A 201 16.64 12.96 -3.78
CA GLU A 201 16.65 14.34 -3.29
C GLU A 201 15.71 15.21 -4.14
N ALA A 202 15.17 16.29 -3.56
CA ALA A 202 14.26 17.22 -4.25
C ALA A 202 14.89 17.86 -5.49
N ASP A 203 16.21 18.05 -5.49
CA ASP A 203 16.96 18.62 -6.62
C ASP A 203 17.07 17.65 -7.81
N ASP A 204 16.82 16.34 -7.62
CA ASP A 204 16.86 15.31 -8.67
C ASP A 204 15.54 15.18 -9.45
N ARG A 205 14.59 16.11 -9.26
CA ARG A 205 13.22 15.98 -9.81
C ARG A 205 13.17 15.73 -11.31
N GLU A 206 13.96 16.48 -12.07
CA GLU A 206 13.99 16.35 -13.53
C GLU A 206 14.67 15.05 -13.96
N THR A 207 15.75 14.64 -13.28
CA THR A 207 16.41 13.35 -13.53
C THR A 207 15.45 12.19 -13.26
N LEU A 208 14.66 12.24 -12.20
CA LEU A 208 13.65 11.22 -11.91
C LEU A 208 12.56 11.12 -13.00
N ARG A 209 12.15 12.25 -13.59
CA ARG A 209 11.20 12.26 -14.70
C ARG A 209 11.77 11.62 -15.94
N GLU A 210 13.04 11.88 -16.24
CA GLU A 210 13.75 11.26 -17.36
C GLU A 210 13.93 9.75 -17.14
N ASP A 211 14.27 9.35 -15.91
CA ASP A 211 14.46 7.95 -15.51
C ASP A 211 13.15 7.15 -15.46
N ASP A 212 11.99 7.79 -15.34
CA ASP A 212 10.67 7.11 -15.33
C ASP A 212 10.32 6.44 -16.66
N ASN A 213 11.06 6.73 -17.74
CA ASN A 213 10.86 6.10 -19.04
C ASN A 213 11.38 4.64 -19.10
N PHE A 214 11.34 3.92 -17.98
CA PHE A 214 11.67 2.51 -17.92
C PHE A 214 10.55 1.62 -18.46
N THR A 215 10.95 0.47 -18.99
CA THR A 215 10.02 -0.56 -19.44
C THR A 215 9.51 -1.34 -18.24
N SER A 216 8.20 -1.52 -18.17
CA SER A 216 7.56 -2.42 -17.21
C SER A 216 6.59 -3.35 -17.93
N GLU A 217 6.50 -4.57 -17.43
CA GLU A 217 5.58 -5.58 -17.91
C GLU A 217 4.82 -6.17 -16.73
N VAL A 218 3.51 -6.30 -16.88
CA VAL A 218 2.67 -6.98 -15.91
C VAL A 218 1.80 -8.00 -16.63
N THR A 219 1.90 -9.26 -16.23
CA THR A 219 0.99 -10.32 -16.67
C THR A 219 0.28 -10.93 -15.48
N VAL A 220 -0.99 -11.30 -15.69
CA VAL A 220 -1.81 -11.98 -14.70
C VAL A 220 -2.49 -13.16 -15.37
N GLU A 221 -2.11 -14.37 -14.98
CA GLU A 221 -2.63 -15.63 -15.50
C GLU A 221 -2.89 -16.60 -14.33
N ASP A 222 -4.09 -17.19 -14.26
CA ASP A 222 -4.47 -18.20 -13.25
C ASP A 222 -4.03 -17.84 -11.81
N GLU A 223 -4.44 -16.66 -11.34
CA GLU A 223 -4.11 -16.08 -10.01
C GLU A 223 -2.62 -15.81 -9.77
N THR A 224 -1.79 -15.98 -10.78
CA THR A 224 -0.36 -15.68 -10.74
C THR A 224 -0.12 -14.33 -11.38
N ILE A 225 0.51 -13.42 -10.62
CA ILE A 225 0.98 -12.14 -11.13
C ILE A 225 2.49 -12.21 -11.35
N ASP A 226 2.93 -11.69 -12.48
CA ASP A 226 4.33 -11.49 -12.83
C ASP A 226 4.53 -10.02 -13.18
N VAL A 227 5.32 -9.33 -12.37
CA VAL A 227 5.65 -7.91 -12.54
C VAL A 227 7.14 -7.77 -12.73
N CYS A 228 7.54 -7.18 -13.86
CA CYS A 228 8.93 -6.88 -14.18
C CYS A 228 9.11 -5.39 -14.44
N VAL A 229 10.20 -4.81 -13.94
CA VAL A 229 10.62 -3.43 -14.24
C VAL A 229 12.11 -3.39 -14.56
N GLU A 230 12.48 -2.71 -15.63
CA GLU A 230 13.89 -2.44 -15.99
C GLU A 230 14.31 -1.06 -15.48
N ALA A 231 14.38 -0.92 -14.15
CA ALA A 231 14.62 0.36 -13.48
C ALA A 231 16.10 0.80 -13.53
N ALA A 232 16.39 2.01 -13.05
CA ALA A 232 17.70 2.65 -13.21
C ALA A 232 18.85 1.87 -12.55
N ASN A 233 18.58 1.15 -11.46
CA ASN A 233 19.59 0.37 -10.74
C ASN A 233 19.61 -1.12 -11.13
N GLY A 234 18.89 -1.50 -12.18
CA GLY A 234 18.79 -2.86 -12.70
C GLY A 234 17.36 -3.43 -12.62
N GLY A 235 17.16 -4.56 -13.31
CA GLY A 235 15.87 -5.23 -13.38
C GLY A 235 15.39 -5.75 -12.02
N MET A 236 14.12 -5.51 -11.69
CA MET A 236 13.43 -6.12 -10.55
C MET A 236 12.22 -6.91 -11.03
N ARG A 237 12.00 -8.08 -10.44
CA ARG A 237 10.87 -8.96 -10.81
C ARG A 237 10.21 -9.60 -9.60
N ILE A 238 8.88 -9.68 -9.64
CA ILE A 238 8.06 -10.39 -8.68
C ILE A 238 7.14 -11.34 -9.43
N VAL A 239 7.23 -12.64 -9.14
CA VAL A 239 6.24 -13.65 -9.52
C VAL A 239 5.59 -14.17 -8.25
N ALA A 240 4.26 -14.07 -8.17
CA ALA A 240 3.51 -14.47 -6.99
C ALA A 240 2.17 -15.10 -7.34
N ASN A 241 1.78 -16.15 -6.62
CA ASN A 241 0.42 -16.68 -6.67
C ASN A 241 -0.41 -16.02 -5.56
N LEU A 242 -1.38 -15.20 -5.97
CA LEU A 242 -2.14 -14.33 -5.07
C LEU A 242 -3.15 -15.11 -4.22
N GLU A 243 -3.72 -16.19 -4.77
CA GLU A 243 -4.67 -17.04 -4.06
C GLU A 243 -3.99 -17.86 -2.96
N LYS A 244 -2.85 -18.48 -3.27
CA LYS A 244 -2.09 -19.30 -2.32
C LYS A 244 -1.24 -18.46 -1.37
N GLY A 245 -0.99 -17.20 -1.70
CA GLY A 245 -0.08 -16.32 -0.96
C GLY A 245 1.40 -16.71 -1.15
N ASP A 246 1.73 -17.38 -2.24
CA ASP A 246 3.07 -17.86 -2.55
C ASP A 246 3.87 -16.78 -3.29
N ARG A 247 5.13 -16.60 -2.87
CA ARG A 247 6.12 -15.76 -3.56
C ARG A 247 6.99 -16.70 -4.38
N ILE A 248 6.65 -16.89 -5.64
CA ILE A 248 7.28 -17.86 -6.53
C ILE A 248 8.71 -17.41 -6.87
N GLN A 249 8.88 -16.12 -7.18
CA GLN A 249 10.17 -15.54 -7.56
C GLN A 249 10.26 -14.09 -7.12
N LEU A 250 11.39 -13.70 -6.54
CA LEU A 250 11.73 -12.33 -6.16
C LEU A 250 13.18 -12.08 -6.64
N GLU A 251 13.37 -11.18 -7.59
CA GLU A 251 14.67 -10.90 -8.23
C GLU A 251 14.97 -9.41 -8.25
N GLY A 252 16.25 -9.07 -8.18
CA GLY A 252 16.73 -7.68 -8.24
C GLY A 252 16.96 -7.04 -6.87
N SER A 253 16.78 -7.77 -5.77
CA SER A 253 17.05 -7.23 -4.43
C SER A 253 18.54 -6.93 -4.25
N ASP A 254 18.85 -5.76 -3.70
CA ASP A 254 20.21 -5.42 -3.30
C ASP A 254 20.59 -6.24 -2.04
N PRO A 255 21.61 -7.13 -2.12
CA PRO A 255 22.00 -7.98 -1.00
C PRO A 255 22.56 -7.19 0.19
N THR A 256 22.98 -5.93 -0.01
CA THR A 256 23.49 -5.08 1.07
C THR A 256 22.40 -4.51 1.97
N LEU A 257 21.13 -4.64 1.57
CA LEU A 257 19.97 -4.22 2.35
C LEU A 257 19.52 -5.26 3.40
N GLU A 258 20.15 -6.44 3.44
CA GLU A 258 20.00 -7.38 4.55
C GLU A 258 20.48 -6.73 5.88
N GLY A 259 19.54 -6.32 6.75
CA GLY A 259 19.81 -5.69 8.05
C GLY A 259 19.40 -4.22 8.20
N ALA A 260 18.71 -3.63 7.21
CA ALA A 260 18.16 -2.28 7.29
C ALA A 260 16.98 -2.15 8.28
N VAL A 261 16.65 -0.91 8.69
CA VAL A 261 15.65 -0.60 9.75
C VAL A 261 14.21 -0.97 9.36
N LEU A 262 13.92 -1.23 8.09
CA LEU A 262 12.67 -1.85 7.62
C LEU A 262 12.89 -2.57 6.28
N SER A 263 12.37 -3.80 6.12
CA SER A 263 12.34 -4.50 4.81
C SER A 263 11.17 -5.51 4.74
N VAL A 264 10.38 -5.62 3.65
CA VAL A 264 9.32 -6.66 3.49
C VAL A 264 9.08 -7.02 2.02
N ASN A 265 9.65 -8.03 1.35
CA ASN A 265 10.37 -9.21 1.82
C ASN A 265 11.61 -9.50 0.96
N GLY A 266 12.59 -8.61 1.13
CA GLY A 266 13.94 -9.02 1.57
C GLY A 266 14.15 -8.70 3.06
N LYS A 267 13.15 -9.02 3.93
CA LYS A 267 13.05 -8.69 5.38
C LYS A 267 14.41 -8.72 6.10
N ASP A 268 14.74 -7.78 6.98
CA ASP A 268 14.14 -7.77 8.33
C ASP A 268 13.46 -6.48 8.84
N ILE A 269 12.60 -6.65 9.86
CA ILE A 269 11.67 -5.62 10.37
C ILE A 269 11.86 -5.43 11.87
N GLY A 270 12.47 -4.30 12.25
CA GLY A 270 12.47 -3.75 13.61
C GLY A 270 13.49 -4.39 14.56
N LYS A 271 14.65 -3.75 14.72
CA LYS A 271 15.68 -4.18 15.69
C LYS A 271 15.23 -3.81 17.12
N GLU A 272 15.34 -4.76 18.06
CA GLU A 272 15.27 -4.44 19.49
C GLU A 272 16.35 -3.40 19.82
N ILE A 273 15.94 -2.29 20.44
CA ILE A 273 16.84 -1.21 20.86
C ILE A 273 17.73 -1.68 22.04
N TRP A 274 17.39 -2.81 22.67
CA TRP A 274 18.16 -3.42 23.75
C TRP A 274 18.24 -4.94 23.59
N SER A 275 19.46 -5.46 23.51
CA SER A 275 19.82 -6.84 23.84
C SER A 275 20.37 -6.89 25.26
#